data_AF-A0A7K6NAP2-F1
#
_entry.id   AF-A0A7K6NAP2-F1
#
_cell.length_a   1.000
_cell.length_b   1.000
_cell.length_c   1.000
_cell.angle_alpha   90.00
_cell.angle_beta   90.00
_cell.angle_gamma   90.00
#
_symmetry.space_group_name_H-M   'P 1'
#
loop_
_entity.id
_entity.type
_entity.pdbx_description
1 polymer ?
#
loop_
_entity_poly.entity_id
_entity_poly.type
_entity_poly.pdbx_seq_one_letter_code
_entity_poly.pdbx_strand_id
1 'polypeptide(L)'
;VPVDGSRWLSMREVLDGLREKGHEIVVIAPEINVHIKPSANFVMKTYPTPFTKEEIDASIHSFSREVFEEGSFLQRFLKVYQRLKSLSVISLSTCAHLLYNKEL
;
A
#
# COMPACT_ATOMS: atom_id res chain seq x y z
N VAL A 1 5.75 3.29 8.87
CA VAL A 1 4.89 4.05 7.93
C VAL A 1 3.67 3.20 7.65
N PRO A 2 2.43 3.67 7.89
CA PRO A 2 1.24 2.88 7.61
C PRO A 2 1.19 2.56 6.12
N VAL A 3 1.12 1.28 5.80
CA VAL A 3 1.06 0.78 4.43
C VAL A 3 -0.35 1.03 3.88
N ASP A 4 -0.42 1.39 2.61
CA ASP A 4 -1.66 1.51 1.84
C ASP A 4 -2.43 0.17 1.85
N GLY A 5 -3.43 0.09 2.73
CA GLY A 5 -4.12 -1.15 3.10
C GLY A 5 -5.03 -0.91 4.30
N SER A 6 -5.38 -1.96 5.05
CA SER A 6 -6.31 -1.84 6.19
C SER A 6 -5.86 -0.83 7.25
N ARG A 7 -4.55 -0.70 7.48
CA ARG A 7 -3.99 0.29 8.42
C ARG A 7 -4.25 1.73 7.98
N TRP A 8 -4.29 2.00 6.68
CA TRP A 8 -4.61 3.34 6.17
C TRP A 8 -6.06 3.72 6.49
N LEU A 9 -7.00 2.78 6.42
CA LEU A 9 -8.40 3.04 6.73
C LEU A 9 -8.59 3.56 8.16
N SER A 10 -7.91 2.94 9.13
CA SER A 10 -7.92 3.41 10.52
C SER A 10 -7.20 4.76 10.70
N MET A 11 -6.16 5.03 9.90
CA MET A 11 -5.45 6.31 9.99
C MET A 11 -6.31 7.50 9.56
N ARG A 12 -7.30 7.31 8.69
CA ARG A 12 -8.14 8.42 8.20
C ARG A 12 -8.81 9.20 9.34
N GLU A 13 -9.42 8.49 10.28
CA GLU A 13 -10.07 9.13 11.44
C GLU A 13 -9.07 9.89 12.33
N VAL A 14 -7.85 9.34 12.46
CA VAL A 14 -6.77 10.00 13.20
C VAL A 14 -6.34 11.29 12.50
N LEU A 15 -6.22 11.28 11.17
CA LEU A 15 -5.86 12.46 10.38
C LEU A 15 -6.93 13.55 10.50
N ASP A 16 -8.20 13.16 10.45
CA ASP A 16 -9.32 14.10 10.60
C ASP A 16 -9.29 14.77 11.98
N GLY A 17 -9.14 13.98 13.05
CA GLY A 17 -9.05 14.51 14.41
C GLY A 17 -7.80 15.37 14.66
N LEU A 18 -6.68 15.10 13.97
CA LEU A 18 -5.49 15.96 14.02
C LEU A 18 -5.72 17.28 13.28
N ARG A 19 -6.40 17.25 12.13
CA ARG A 19 -6.73 18.44 11.35
C ARG A 19 -7.64 19.38 12.13
N GLU A 20 -8.67 18.84 12.80
CA GLU A 20 -9.58 19.62 13.66
C GLU A 20 -8.86 20.31 14.82
N LYS A 21 -7.76 19.72 15.30
CA LYS A 21 -6.88 20.31 16.34
C LYS A 21 -5.89 21.34 15.78
N GLY A 22 -5.98 21.68 14.50
CA GLY A 22 -5.13 22.69 13.86
C GLY A 22 -3.78 22.16 13.38
N HIS A 23 -3.57 20.84 13.32
CA HIS A 23 -2.33 20.30 12.77
C HIS A 23 -2.32 20.37 11.23
N GLU A 24 -1.16 20.76 10.69
CA GLU A 24 -0.85 20.59 9.28
C GLU A 24 -0.30 19.18 9.05
N ILE A 25 -0.88 18.47 8.09
CA ILE A 25 -0.57 17.06 7.85
C ILE A 25 -0.17 16.89 6.39
N VAL A 26 0.95 16.20 6.19
CA VAL A 26 1.43 15.81 4.86
C VAL A 26 1.44 14.28 4.77
N VAL A 27 0.74 13.76 3.78
CA VAL A 27 0.68 12.33 3.47
C VAL A 27 1.51 12.07 2.22
N ILE A 28 2.52 11.23 2.34
CA ILE A 28 3.36 10.80 1.23
C ILE A 28 2.91 9.42 0.77
N ALA A 29 2.54 9.29 -0.50
CA ALA A 29 2.01 8.06 -1.07
C ALA A 29 2.67 7.75 -2.42
N PRO A 30 2.78 6.47 -2.81
CA PRO A 30 3.15 6.16 -4.19
C PRO A 30 2.06 6.65 -5.16
N GLU A 31 2.46 7.01 -6.38
CA GLU A 31 1.56 7.40 -7.47
C GLU A 31 0.48 6.33 -7.68
N ILE A 32 0.89 5.07 -7.72
CA ILE A 32 -0.01 3.93 -7.74
C ILE A 32 -0.35 3.55 -6.30
N ASN A 33 -1.59 3.83 -5.90
CA ASN A 33 -2.15 3.56 -4.58
C ASN A 33 -3.52 2.87 -4.69
N VAL A 34 -3.87 2.12 -3.66
CA VAL A 34 -5.12 1.38 -3.51
C VAL A 34 -6.16 2.27 -2.82
N HIS A 35 -5.91 2.67 -1.57
CA HIS A 35 -6.89 3.32 -0.71
C HIS A 35 -6.58 4.79 -0.37
N ILE A 36 -5.37 5.27 -0.65
CA ILE A 36 -4.98 6.65 -0.34
C ILE A 36 -5.54 7.58 -1.43
N LYS A 37 -6.45 8.48 -1.06
CA LYS A 37 -7.06 9.45 -1.99
C LYS A 37 -6.86 10.88 -1.49
N PRO A 38 -6.79 11.88 -2.39
CA PRO A 38 -6.75 13.28 -1.99
C PRO A 38 -7.91 13.64 -1.07
N SER A 39 -7.64 14.47 -0.07
CA SER A 39 -8.62 14.95 0.91
C SER A 39 -8.32 16.40 1.28
N ALA A 40 -9.34 17.15 1.72
CA ALA A 40 -9.14 18.50 2.28
C ALA A 40 -8.41 18.48 3.64
N ASN A 41 -8.31 17.32 4.29
CA ASN A 41 -7.79 17.19 5.65
C ASN A 41 -6.27 17.06 5.72
N PHE A 42 -5.59 16.87 4.59
CA PHE A 42 -4.14 16.78 4.51
C PHE A 42 -3.62 17.19 3.13
N VAL A 43 -2.36 17.58 3.06
CA VAL A 43 -1.64 17.75 1.79
C VAL A 43 -1.12 16.39 1.35
N MET A 44 -1.43 15.98 0.13
CA MET A 44 -0.95 14.73 -0.45
C MET A 44 0.23 15.01 -1.37
N LYS A 45 1.31 14.24 -1.19
CA LYS A 45 2.50 14.24 -2.05
C LYS A 45 2.70 12.85 -2.63
N THR A 46 2.99 12.78 -3.93
CA THR A 46 3.19 11.50 -4.61
C THR A 46 4.59 11.34 -5.15
N TYR A 47 5.06 10.11 -5.24
CA TYR A 47 6.35 9.76 -5.86
C TYR A 47 6.15 8.62 -6.87
N PRO A 48 6.99 8.56 -7.92
CA PRO A 48 6.82 7.58 -8.98
C PRO A 48 7.27 6.19 -8.49
N THR A 49 6.54 5.17 -8.92
CA THR A 49 6.84 3.75 -8.67
C THR A 49 7.06 3.00 -9.98
N PRO A 50 7.85 1.91 -9.98
CA PRO A 50 8.18 1.17 -11.19
C PRO A 50 7.08 0.18 -11.61
N PHE A 51 5.89 0.25 -11.00
CA PHE A 51 4.80 -0.70 -11.16
C PHE A 51 3.59 0.00 -11.76
N THR A 52 2.81 -0.72 -12.58
CA THR A 52 1.54 -0.21 -13.08
C THR A 52 0.39 -0.54 -12.13
N LYS A 53 -0.74 0.15 -12.32
CA LYS A 53 -1.96 -0.15 -11.56
C LYS A 53 -2.45 -1.58 -11.81
N GLU A 54 -2.38 -2.02 -13.06
CA GLU A 54 -2.81 -3.35 -13.50
C GLU A 54 -1.98 -4.45 -12.83
N GLU A 55 -0.67 -4.24 -12.67
CA GLU A 55 0.23 -5.17 -11.97
C GLU A 55 -0.12 -5.30 -10.48
N ILE A 56 -0.39 -4.18 -9.82
CA ILE A 56 -0.78 -4.16 -8.40
C ILE A 56 -2.15 -4.82 -8.21
N ASP A 57 -3.14 -4.45 -9.03
CA ASP A 57 -4.49 -5.01 -8.97
C ASP A 57 -4.48 -6.53 -9.25
N ALA A 58 -3.73 -6.98 -10.26
CA ALA A 58 -3.55 -8.40 -10.55
C ALA A 58 -2.89 -9.16 -9.38
N SER A 59 -1.88 -8.56 -8.74
CA SER A 59 -1.22 -9.14 -7.57
C SER A 59 -2.20 -9.29 -6.39
N ILE A 60 -3.00 -8.26 -6.10
CA ILE A 60 -4.02 -8.30 -5.04
C ILE A 60 -5.07 -9.38 -5.33
N HIS A 61 -5.59 -9.43 -6.56
CA HIS A 61 -6.57 -10.43 -6.96
C HIS A 61 -6.03 -11.86 -6.90
N SER A 62 -4.79 -12.09 -7.33
CA SER A 62 -4.15 -13.41 -7.26
C SER A 62 -3.95 -13.83 -5.81
N PHE A 63 -3.46 -12.92 -4.95
CA PHE A 63 -3.25 -13.19 -3.54
C PHE A 63 -4.56 -13.56 -2.84
N SER A 64 -5.63 -12.79 -3.06
CA SER A 64 -6.94 -13.08 -2.49
C SER A 64 -7.42 -14.48 -2.89
N ARG A 65 -7.34 -14.82 -4.18
CA ARG A 65 -7.74 -16.14 -4.68
C ARG A 65 -6.96 -17.27 -4.01
N GLU A 66 -5.64 -17.16 -3.93
CA GLU A 66 -4.77 -18.19 -3.37
C GLU A 66 -4.97 -18.41 -1.87
N VAL A 67 -5.28 -17.35 -1.12
CA VAL A 67 -5.57 -17.45 0.32
C VAL A 67 -6.86 -18.25 0.57
N PHE A 68 -7.85 -18.14 -0.32
CA PHE A 68 -9.13 -18.84 -0.19
C PHE A 68 -9.23 -20.14 -1.00
N GLU A 69 -8.22 -20.47 -1.81
CA GLU A 69 -8.21 -21.65 -2.67
C GLU A 69 -8.21 -22.94 -1.84
N GLU A 70 -9.04 -23.92 -2.20
CA GLU A 70 -9.05 -25.25 -1.59
C GLU A 70 -7.77 -26.04 -1.89
N GLY A 71 -7.33 -26.86 -0.93
CA GLY A 71 -6.11 -27.65 -1.10
C GLY A 71 -5.51 -28.12 0.22
N SER A 72 -4.44 -28.91 0.13
CA SER A 72 -3.71 -29.35 1.31
C SER A 72 -3.05 -28.16 2.03
N PHE A 73 -2.90 -28.29 3.35
CA PHE A 73 -2.22 -27.27 4.16
C PHE A 73 -0.82 -26.93 3.63
N LEU A 74 -0.05 -27.94 3.23
CA LEU A 74 1.31 -27.75 2.72
C LEU A 74 1.34 -26.93 1.42
N GLN A 75 0.43 -27.21 0.48
CA GLN A 75 0.33 -26.46 -0.76
C GLN A 75 -0.06 -24.99 -0.51
N ARG A 76 -1.04 -24.76 0.36
CA ARG A 76 -1.45 -23.41 0.76
C ARG A 76 -0.29 -22.65 1.41
N PHE A 77 0.42 -23.29 2.34
CA PHE A 77 1.58 -22.70 3.02
C PHE A 77 2.67 -22.29 2.03
N LEU A 78 3.03 -23.16 1.08
CA LEU A 78 4.05 -22.86 0.06
C LEU A 78 3.65 -21.70 -0.85
N LYS A 79 2.38 -21.63 -1.29
CA LYS A 79 1.85 -20.52 -2.10
C LYS A 79 1.94 -19.19 -1.32
N VAL A 80 1.44 -19.17 -0.08
CA VAL A 80 1.50 -17.99 0.79
C VAL A 80 2.94 -17.53 1.02
N TYR A 81 3.86 -18.46 1.27
CA TYR A 81 5.28 -18.14 1.45
C TYR A 81 5.89 -17.48 0.20
N GLN A 82 5.65 -18.03 -0.99
CA GLN A 82 6.13 -17.46 -2.25
C GLN A 82 5.55 -16.04 -2.47
N ARG A 83 4.27 -15.84 -2.14
CA ARG A 83 3.62 -14.53 -2.22
C ARG A 83 4.20 -13.51 -1.26
N LEU A 84 4.44 -13.89 0.00
CA LEU A 84 5.09 -13.01 0.97
C LEU A 84 6.48 -12.57 0.49
N LYS A 85 7.25 -13.47 -0.13
CA LYS A 85 8.55 -13.12 -0.74
C LYS A 85 8.38 -12.09 -1.86
N SER A 86 7.42 -12.29 -2.77
CA SER A 86 7.16 -11.32 -3.85
C SER A 86 6.73 -9.95 -3.32
N LEU A 87 5.82 -9.92 -2.34
CA LEU A 87 5.36 -8.67 -1.72
C LEU A 87 6.48 -7.94 -0.98
N SER A 88 7.42 -8.68 -0.39
CA SER A 88 8.59 -8.07 0.27
C SER A 88 9.49 -7.33 -0.71
N VAL A 89 9.65 -7.86 -1.93
CA VAL A 89 10.43 -7.22 -3.00
C VAL A 89 9.73 -5.93 -3.47
N ILE A 90 8.41 -5.98 -3.69
CA ILE A 90 7.62 -4.79 -4.04
C ILE A 90 7.75 -3.73 -2.95
N SER A 91 7.56 -4.11 -1.69
CA SER A 91 7.66 -3.21 -0.54
C SER A 91 9.03 -2.54 -0.44
N LEU A 92 10.11 -3.31 -0.62
CA LEU A 92 11.48 -2.78 -0.61
C LEU A 92 11.71 -1.82 -1.78
N SER A 93 11.21 -2.17 -2.98
CA SER A 93 11.29 -1.29 -4.15
C SER A 93 10.56 0.02 -3.93
N THR A 94 9.34 -0.02 -3.39
CA THR A 94 8.57 1.17 -3.02
C THR A 94 9.32 2.05 -2.01
N CYS A 95 9.94 1.46 -0.99
CA CYS A 95 10.78 2.21 -0.04
C CYS A 95 12.01 2.85 -0.70
N ALA A 96 12.67 2.14 -1.63
CA ALA A 96 13.80 2.69 -2.36
C ALA A 96 13.38 3.87 -3.25
N HIS A 97 12.27 3.74 -3.97
CA HIS A 97 11.74 4.82 -4.82
C HIS A 97 11.31 6.03 -3.99
N LEU A 98 10.69 5.83 -2.83
CA LEU A 98 10.38 6.92 -1.90
C LEU A 98 11.65 7.69 -1.45
N LEU A 99 12.74 6.99 -1.18
CA LEU A 99 13.96 7.61 -0.66
C LEU A 99 14.77 8.34 -1.73
N TYR A 100 14.81 7.80 -2.95
CA TYR A 100 15.72 8.27 -4.00
C TYR A 100 15.04 9.10 -5.10
N ASN A 101 13.72 9.03 -5.27
CA ASN A 101 13.04 9.82 -6.29
C ASN A 101 12.52 11.14 -5.75
N LYS A 102 12.35 12.10 -6.66
CA LYS A 102 11.70 13.37 -6.36
C LYS A 102 10.18 13.19 -6.34
N GLU A 103 9.53 14.06 -5.59
CA GLU A 103 8.08 14.26 -5.63
C GLU A 103 7.62 14.61 -7.05
N LEU A 104 6.44 14.09 -7.43
CA LEU A 104 5.74 14.41 -8.68
C LEU A 104 4.96 15.71 -8.56
#